data_AF-E9T081-F1
#
_entry.id   AF-E9T081-F1
#
_cell.length_a   1.000
_cell.length_b   1.000
_cell.length_c   1.000
_cell.angle_alpha   90.00
_cell.angle_beta   90.00
_cell.angle_gamma   90.00
#
_symmetry.space_group_name_H-M   'P 1'
#
loop_
_entity.id
_entity.type
_entity.pdbx_description
1 polymer ?
#
loop_
_entity_poly.entity_id
_entity_poly.type
_entity_poly.pdbx_seq_one_letter_code
_entity_poly.pdbx_strand_id
1 'polypeptide(L)'
;MFDGDIETGEKAVELARRIGAKPMPWQREALHALMTRNDDGRWTHSDACLICPRQNGKSLILTLRILYGLFKLGETIIFTAQRWTTAEEIYQRTWALIEPRKSLLARVKKTTCSQGRGVIEMKNGNKVVFTTRSADAGRGLTKLDLVIYDEAYNLTDGEMSALGPAQLAADDPQTIYTSSAVNQDEHSNGLVLAALRERGLAGERELYFAEYMAPEEMDRADEATWQYANPSYGVIQTPSKIRKLMRGFATQAGRKSFDVEILGRGDWPIEELLEDTKPVVDMAGWSKLHDTAPAFTGSTCLAVDMSTERERSDRTCSITVAAKTKRGAHLQIGYHGAADTTTVVKFIVAAVEAGDPVAVVIDPKSAAQVLIKPLQRAGVEPELMRTQDVIESTSGFLTAVDEGHVTHDNDRRMDEALESARLREIGDGGGVAWARKTSGTICQLVAGSNALWGLSQFEPKAVPPPAEVGFEPAPDGGSVMGDLMEVSW
;
A
#
# COMPACT_ATOMS: atom_id res chain seq x y z
N MET A 1 13.19 23.60 -7.89
CA MET A 1 14.34 23.93 -7.02
C MET A 1 13.92 25.14 -6.20
N PHE A 2 13.95 25.03 -4.88
CA PHE A 2 13.66 26.15 -4.00
C PHE A 2 14.88 27.05 -3.86
N ASP A 3 14.63 28.32 -3.53
CA ASP A 3 15.68 29.33 -3.42
C ASP A 3 16.67 29.00 -2.31
N GLY A 4 17.93 29.37 -2.52
CA GLY A 4 19.02 29.21 -1.57
C GLY A 4 20.38 29.48 -2.21
N ASP A 5 21.44 29.33 -1.43
CA ASP A 5 22.81 29.53 -1.88
C ASP A 5 23.35 28.30 -2.62
N ILE A 6 23.73 28.48 -3.88
CA ILE A 6 24.28 27.44 -4.76
C ILE A 6 25.81 27.33 -4.70
N GLU A 7 26.50 28.15 -3.90
CA GLU A 7 27.97 28.22 -3.86
C GLU A 7 28.62 26.86 -3.60
N THR A 8 28.03 26.03 -2.74
CA THR A 8 28.51 24.68 -2.47
C THR A 8 28.43 23.77 -3.70
N GLY A 9 27.36 23.85 -4.47
CA GLY A 9 27.22 23.14 -5.74
C GLY A 9 28.22 23.62 -6.80
N GLU A 10 28.47 24.93 -6.90
CA GLU A 10 29.49 25.47 -7.80
C GLU A 10 30.90 25.00 -7.44
N LYS A 11 31.22 24.94 -6.14
CA LYS A 11 32.48 24.36 -5.65
C LYS A 11 32.60 22.87 -5.98
N ALA A 12 31.49 22.12 -6.04
CA ALA A 12 31.49 20.73 -6.49
C ALA A 12 31.75 20.60 -7.99
N VAL A 13 31.17 21.47 -8.81
CA VAL A 13 31.46 21.57 -10.25
C VAL A 13 32.92 21.97 -10.51
N GLU A 14 33.47 22.89 -9.71
CA GLU A 14 34.88 23.27 -9.73
C GLU A 14 35.78 22.08 -9.40
N LEU A 15 35.45 21.31 -8.36
CA LEU A 15 36.16 20.08 -8.02
C LEU A 15 36.14 19.11 -9.21
N ALA A 16 34.97 18.88 -9.82
CA ALA A 16 34.81 18.01 -10.99
C ALA A 16 35.79 18.38 -12.11
N ARG A 17 35.89 19.67 -12.45
CA ARG A 17 36.79 20.16 -13.49
C ARG A 17 38.26 19.91 -13.14
N ARG A 18 38.66 20.18 -11.88
CA ARG A 18 40.04 19.96 -11.40
C ARG A 18 40.43 18.49 -11.41
N ILE A 19 39.48 17.60 -11.19
CA ILE A 19 39.69 16.16 -11.30
C ILE A 19 39.44 15.64 -12.72
N GLY A 20 39.32 16.50 -13.73
CA GLY A 20 39.21 16.09 -15.13
C GLY A 20 37.85 15.50 -15.53
N ALA A 21 36.84 15.58 -14.67
CA ALA A 21 35.46 15.29 -15.02
C ALA A 21 34.82 16.51 -15.69
N LYS A 22 33.95 16.27 -16.69
CA LYS A 22 33.26 17.32 -17.44
C LYS A 22 31.76 17.11 -17.33
N PRO A 23 31.11 17.61 -16.26
CA PRO A 23 29.67 17.50 -16.13
C PRO A 23 28.97 18.32 -17.23
N MET A 24 27.95 17.73 -17.85
CA MET A 24 27.05 18.37 -18.81
C MET A 24 26.21 19.46 -18.10
N PRO A 25 25.64 20.43 -18.84
CA PRO A 25 24.87 21.53 -18.24
C PRO A 25 23.84 21.08 -17.20
N TRP A 26 22.96 20.15 -17.56
CA TRP A 26 21.94 19.61 -16.66
C TRP A 26 22.52 18.89 -15.43
N GLN A 27 23.71 18.28 -15.55
CA GLN A 27 24.39 17.65 -14.41
C GLN A 27 24.97 18.69 -13.45
N ARG A 28 25.37 19.86 -13.96
CA ARG A 28 25.79 21.00 -13.13
C ARG A 28 24.59 21.57 -12.37
N GLU A 29 23.47 21.78 -13.06
CA GLU A 29 22.21 22.24 -12.46
C GLU A 29 21.72 21.26 -11.38
N ALA A 30 21.78 19.95 -11.65
CA ALA A 30 21.47 18.94 -10.64
C ALA A 30 22.41 19.01 -9.43
N LEU A 31 23.72 19.19 -9.63
CA LEU A 31 24.67 19.39 -8.52
C LEU A 31 24.39 20.67 -7.73
N HIS A 32 23.98 21.75 -8.40
CA HIS A 32 23.56 22.98 -7.72
C HIS A 32 22.36 22.71 -6.82
N ALA A 33 21.29 22.11 -7.37
CA ALA A 33 20.08 21.82 -6.63
C ALA A 33 20.30 20.85 -5.45
N LEU A 34 21.07 19.78 -5.67
CA LEU A 34 21.43 18.80 -4.64
C LEU A 34 22.27 19.42 -3.51
N MET A 35 22.98 20.51 -3.77
CA MET A 35 23.94 21.09 -2.82
C MET A 35 23.59 22.54 -2.46
N THR A 36 22.33 22.93 -2.65
CA THR A 36 21.84 24.26 -2.26
C THR A 36 21.68 24.34 -0.75
N ARG A 37 22.06 25.47 -0.17
CA ARG A 37 21.94 25.74 1.27
C ARG A 37 20.87 26.80 1.54
N ASN A 38 20.10 26.62 2.59
CA ASN A 38 19.14 27.62 3.06
C ASN A 38 19.84 28.69 3.91
N ASP A 39 19.08 29.68 4.39
CA ASP A 39 19.63 30.79 5.19
C ASP A 39 20.25 30.34 6.53
N ASP A 40 19.83 29.18 7.05
CA ASP A 40 20.41 28.54 8.24
C ASP A 40 21.70 27.75 7.95
N GLY A 41 22.15 27.74 6.69
CA GLY A 41 23.31 26.98 6.25
C GLY A 41 23.08 25.47 6.19
N ARG A 42 21.84 24.99 6.29
CA ARG A 42 21.43 23.58 6.12
C ARG A 42 21.09 23.27 4.67
N TRP A 43 20.96 22.00 4.31
CA TRP A 43 20.48 21.64 2.97
C TRP A 43 19.09 22.24 2.73
N THR A 44 18.91 22.95 1.62
CA THR A 44 17.56 23.39 1.19
C THR A 44 16.67 22.19 0.89
N HIS A 45 17.27 21.13 0.35
CA HIS A 45 16.61 19.89 0.01
C HIS A 45 17.26 18.74 0.80
N SER A 46 16.64 18.36 1.91
CA SER A 46 17.05 17.20 2.72
C SER A 46 16.81 15.90 1.95
N ASP A 47 15.78 15.86 1.12
CA ASP A 47 15.53 14.79 0.16
C ASP A 47 15.71 15.28 -1.28
N ALA A 48 16.17 14.39 -2.16
CA ALA A 48 16.26 14.67 -3.59
C ALA A 48 15.89 13.45 -4.43
N CYS A 49 15.05 13.64 -5.44
CA CYS A 49 14.65 12.63 -6.40
C CYS A 49 14.97 13.07 -7.83
N LEU A 50 15.81 12.30 -8.51
CA LEU A 50 16.17 12.52 -9.91
C LEU A 50 15.77 11.31 -10.76
N ILE A 51 14.69 11.48 -11.52
CA ILE A 51 14.13 10.48 -12.44
C ILE A 51 14.52 10.88 -13.85
N CYS A 52 15.28 10.05 -14.53
CA CYS A 52 15.72 10.33 -15.90
C CYS A 52 15.90 9.03 -16.69
N PRO A 53 15.67 8.99 -18.01
CA PRO A 53 15.83 7.77 -18.80
C PRO A 53 17.25 7.18 -18.69
N ARG A 54 17.40 5.89 -18.99
CA ARG A 54 18.70 5.21 -18.89
C ARG A 54 19.71 5.83 -19.87
N GLN A 55 20.99 5.66 -19.57
CA GLN A 55 22.09 6.15 -20.42
C GLN A 55 22.15 7.69 -20.62
N ASN A 56 21.65 8.48 -19.66
CA ASN A 56 21.87 9.94 -19.63
C ASN A 56 23.09 10.37 -18.80
N GLY A 57 23.68 9.47 -18.00
CA GLY A 57 24.86 9.81 -17.20
C GLY A 57 24.58 10.32 -15.79
N LYS A 58 23.40 10.03 -15.21
CA LYS A 58 23.06 10.34 -13.80
C LYS A 58 24.16 9.96 -12.81
N SER A 59 24.81 8.82 -13.02
CA SER A 59 25.87 8.29 -12.15
C SER A 59 27.01 9.27 -11.89
N LEU A 60 27.34 10.14 -12.86
CA LEU A 60 28.41 11.14 -12.67
C LEU A 60 28.03 12.17 -11.59
N ILE A 61 26.75 12.56 -11.51
CA ILE A 61 26.25 13.47 -10.47
C ILE A 61 26.49 12.85 -9.10
N LEU A 62 26.12 11.58 -8.92
CA LEU A 62 26.30 10.84 -7.67
C LEU A 62 27.78 10.72 -7.30
N THR A 63 28.63 10.34 -8.24
CA THR A 63 30.07 10.26 -8.01
C THR A 63 30.66 11.62 -7.59
N LEU A 64 30.26 12.72 -8.23
CA LEU A 64 30.74 14.05 -7.88
C LEU A 64 30.24 14.52 -6.51
N ARG A 65 28.97 14.24 -6.17
CA ARG A 65 28.41 14.50 -4.83
C ARG A 65 29.13 13.71 -3.75
N ILE A 66 29.42 12.43 -3.99
CA ILE A 66 30.22 11.57 -3.10
C ILE A 66 31.61 12.14 -2.91
N LEU A 67 32.30 12.51 -3.99
CA LEU A 67 33.67 13.05 -3.90
C LEU A 67 33.71 14.37 -3.13
N TYR A 68 32.76 15.28 -3.38
CA TYR A 68 32.72 16.53 -2.63
C TYR A 68 32.40 16.28 -1.15
N GLY A 69 31.42 15.41 -0.86
CA GLY A 69 31.10 14.98 0.49
C GLY A 69 32.31 14.42 1.24
N LEU A 70 33.03 13.50 0.59
CA LEU A 70 34.20 12.84 1.16
C LEU A 70 35.40 13.78 1.34
N PHE A 71 35.71 14.64 0.37
CA PHE A 71 36.95 15.43 0.39
C PHE A 71 36.79 16.85 0.94
N LYS A 72 35.57 17.38 1.03
CA LYS A 72 35.31 18.77 1.44
C LYS A 72 34.38 18.88 2.64
N LEU A 73 33.30 18.10 2.68
CA LEU A 73 32.32 18.18 3.77
C LEU A 73 32.67 17.25 4.95
N GLY A 74 33.49 16.22 4.72
CA GLY A 74 33.87 15.28 5.78
C GLY A 74 32.78 14.24 6.08
N GLU A 75 31.92 13.95 5.11
CA GLU A 75 30.72 13.13 5.30
C GLU A 75 31.02 11.63 5.36
N THR A 76 30.22 10.93 6.16
CA THR A 76 30.02 9.48 6.08
C THR A 76 28.85 9.18 5.17
N ILE A 77 29.12 8.45 4.09
CA ILE A 77 28.22 8.27 2.97
C ILE A 77 27.93 6.78 2.78
N ILE A 78 26.69 6.44 2.45
CA ILE A 78 26.33 5.11 1.94
C ILE A 78 25.64 5.24 0.58
N PHE A 79 26.15 4.47 -0.38
CA PHE A 79 25.55 4.28 -1.68
C PHE A 79 24.99 2.86 -1.75
N THR A 80 23.72 2.75 -2.10
CA THR A 80 23.02 1.46 -2.24
C THR A 80 22.40 1.33 -3.62
N ALA A 81 22.45 0.11 -4.15
CA ALA A 81 21.77 -0.27 -5.38
C ALA A 81 21.16 -1.67 -5.22
N GLN A 82 20.28 -2.06 -6.15
CA GLN A 82 19.65 -3.39 -6.10
C GLN A 82 20.67 -4.54 -6.27
N ARG A 83 21.66 -4.35 -7.14
CA ARG A 83 22.66 -5.37 -7.48
C ARG A 83 24.05 -4.90 -7.11
N TRP A 84 24.87 -5.84 -6.64
CA TRP A 84 26.26 -5.55 -6.27
C TRP A 84 27.05 -4.99 -7.46
N THR A 85 26.84 -5.52 -8.67
CA THR A 85 27.50 -5.06 -9.89
C THR A 85 27.29 -3.57 -10.16
N THR A 86 26.10 -3.04 -9.85
CA THR A 86 25.78 -1.61 -10.01
C THR A 86 26.53 -0.78 -8.98
N ALA A 87 26.53 -1.19 -7.71
CA ALA A 87 27.29 -0.52 -6.65
C ALA A 87 28.80 -0.57 -6.87
N GLU A 88 29.31 -1.70 -7.36
CA GLU A 88 30.71 -1.90 -7.73
C GLU A 88 31.13 -0.96 -8.88
N GLU A 89 30.27 -0.79 -9.90
CA GLU A 89 30.55 0.13 -11.00
C GLU A 89 30.71 1.58 -10.49
N ILE A 90 29.85 2.03 -9.57
CA ILE A 90 29.97 3.37 -8.99
C ILE A 90 31.20 3.48 -8.09
N TYR A 91 31.56 2.45 -7.33
CA TYR A 91 32.83 2.39 -6.59
C TYR A 91 34.02 2.56 -7.56
N GLN A 92 34.07 1.76 -8.63
CA GLN A 92 35.16 1.79 -9.61
C GLN A 92 35.27 3.16 -10.30
N ARG A 93 34.15 3.75 -10.70
CA ARG A 93 34.11 5.11 -11.27
C ARG A 93 34.61 6.16 -10.29
N THR A 94 34.21 6.07 -9.03
CA THR A 94 34.68 6.97 -7.97
C THR A 94 36.18 6.81 -7.74
N TRP A 95 36.67 5.56 -7.67
CA TRP A 95 38.08 5.26 -7.50
C TRP A 95 38.94 5.74 -8.67
N ALA A 96 38.48 5.57 -9.91
CA ALA A 96 39.17 6.05 -11.11
C ALA A 96 39.35 7.59 -11.15
N LEU A 97 38.48 8.33 -10.44
CA LEU A 97 38.64 9.77 -10.24
C LEU A 97 39.59 10.12 -9.09
N ILE A 98 39.87 9.20 -8.16
CA ILE A 98 40.77 9.43 -7.03
C ILE A 98 42.20 8.97 -7.34
N GLU A 99 42.36 7.71 -7.74
CA GLU A 99 43.64 7.00 -7.82
C GLU A 99 44.72 7.72 -8.65
N PRO A 100 44.43 8.26 -9.84
CA PRO A 100 45.46 8.96 -10.63
C PRO A 100 45.96 10.27 -10.00
N ARG A 101 45.28 10.80 -8.98
CA ARG A 101 45.51 12.16 -8.45
C ARG A 101 46.19 12.08 -7.09
N LYS A 102 47.52 12.25 -7.09
CA LYS A 102 48.38 12.17 -5.89
C LYS A 102 47.84 12.95 -4.68
N SER A 103 47.28 14.15 -4.91
CA SER A 103 46.72 15.01 -3.86
C SER A 103 45.48 14.42 -3.17
N LEU A 104 44.66 13.66 -3.90
CA LEU A 104 43.50 12.96 -3.34
C LEU A 104 43.92 11.64 -2.70
N LEU A 105 44.74 10.86 -3.41
CA LEU A 105 45.23 9.57 -2.94
C LEU A 105 45.98 9.69 -1.59
N ALA A 106 46.76 10.76 -1.40
CA ALA A 106 47.46 11.02 -0.15
C ALA A 106 46.55 11.17 1.09
N ARG A 107 45.25 11.45 0.89
CA ARG A 107 44.24 11.60 1.95
C ARG A 107 43.46 10.32 2.22
N VAL A 108 43.51 9.35 1.31
CA VAL A 108 42.89 8.03 1.48
C VAL A 108 43.72 7.23 2.48
N LYS A 109 43.03 6.61 3.45
CA LYS A 109 43.63 5.70 4.44
C LYS A 109 43.61 4.27 3.93
N LYS A 110 42.46 3.82 3.43
CA LYS A 110 42.26 2.45 2.94
C LYS A 110 41.16 2.43 1.90
N THR A 111 41.30 1.56 0.91
CA THR A 111 40.22 1.21 -0.01
C THR A 111 40.04 -0.31 -0.04
N THR A 112 38.82 -0.79 -0.21
CA THR A 112 38.52 -2.23 -0.30
C THR A 112 37.30 -2.43 -1.17
N CYS A 113 37.33 -3.44 -2.06
CA CYS A 113 36.20 -3.83 -2.90
C CYS A 113 36.20 -5.35 -3.00
N SER A 114 35.43 -6.00 -2.13
CA SER A 114 35.39 -7.46 -2.03
C SER A 114 34.13 -7.90 -1.30
N GLN A 115 33.67 -9.13 -1.52
CA GLN A 115 32.55 -9.73 -0.76
C GLN A 115 31.26 -8.89 -0.78
N GLY A 116 30.92 -8.29 -1.93
CA GLY A 116 29.69 -7.50 -2.05
C GLY A 116 29.73 -6.14 -1.37
N ARG A 117 30.92 -5.62 -1.05
CA ARG A 117 31.09 -4.34 -0.36
C ARG A 117 32.32 -3.57 -0.85
N GLY A 118 32.10 -2.29 -1.15
CA GLY A 118 33.11 -1.31 -1.52
C GLY A 118 33.25 -0.28 -0.42
N VAL A 119 34.47 0.09 -0.05
CA VAL A 119 34.73 1.11 0.98
C VAL A 119 35.91 1.96 0.57
N ILE A 120 35.76 3.28 0.66
CA ILE A 120 36.85 4.25 0.61
C ILE A 120 36.86 4.97 1.95
N GLU A 121 37.90 4.74 2.75
CA GLU A 121 38.10 5.34 4.08
C GLU A 121 39.21 6.40 4.01
N MET A 122 38.95 7.57 4.57
CA MET A 122 39.88 8.69 4.59
C MET A 122 40.66 8.75 5.92
N LYS A 123 41.81 9.42 5.91
CA LYS A 123 42.67 9.55 7.11
C LYS A 123 42.02 10.31 8.27
N ASN A 124 41.07 11.19 7.97
CA ASN A 124 40.25 11.93 8.93
C ASN A 124 39.01 11.17 9.41
N GLY A 125 38.85 9.89 9.04
CA GLY A 125 37.82 9.00 9.57
C GLY A 125 36.50 8.96 8.80
N ASN A 126 36.26 9.92 7.91
CA ASN A 126 35.09 9.88 7.04
C ASN A 126 35.26 8.86 5.90
N LYS A 127 34.15 8.37 5.36
CA LYS A 127 34.15 7.22 4.46
C LYS A 127 32.93 7.18 3.56
N VAL A 128 33.07 6.50 2.43
CA VAL A 128 31.92 6.07 1.62
C VAL A 128 31.86 4.55 1.57
N VAL A 129 30.67 3.99 1.74
CA VAL A 129 30.36 2.57 1.59
C VAL A 129 29.47 2.37 0.37
N PHE A 130 29.85 1.45 -0.51
CA PHE A 130 29.05 0.98 -1.64
C PHE A 130 28.58 -0.44 -1.33
N THR A 131 27.29 -0.70 -1.44
CA THR A 131 26.74 -2.02 -1.10
C THR A 131 25.40 -2.29 -1.76
N THR A 132 24.94 -3.53 -1.70
CA THR A 132 23.56 -3.89 -2.05
C THR A 132 22.61 -3.49 -0.94
N ARG A 133 21.37 -3.18 -1.30
CA ARG A 133 20.32 -2.98 -0.29
C ARG A 133 20.13 -4.23 0.56
N SER A 134 19.99 -4.03 1.86
CA SER A 134 19.61 -5.06 2.82
C SER A 134 19.09 -4.41 4.10
N ALA A 135 18.25 -5.12 4.84
CA ALA A 135 17.75 -4.67 6.14
C ALA A 135 18.87 -4.46 7.19
N ASP A 136 20.06 -5.00 6.93
CA ASP A 136 21.24 -4.88 7.79
C ASP A 136 22.30 -3.90 7.24
N ALA A 137 22.06 -3.24 6.10
CA ALA A 137 23.05 -2.40 5.41
C ALA A 137 23.57 -1.23 6.29
N GLY A 138 22.76 -0.79 7.25
CA GLY A 138 23.09 0.27 8.22
C GLY A 138 23.85 -0.21 9.46
N ARG A 139 23.93 -1.53 9.73
CA ARG A 139 24.59 -2.03 10.94
C ARG A 139 26.09 -1.69 10.92
N GLY A 140 26.53 -0.99 11.95
CA GLY A 140 27.92 -0.54 12.11
C GLY A 140 28.24 0.84 11.52
N LEU A 141 27.23 1.58 11.04
CA LEU A 141 27.33 2.99 10.71
C LEU A 141 26.59 3.79 11.79
N THR A 142 27.30 4.64 12.53
CA THR A 142 26.78 5.35 13.70
C THR A 142 26.38 6.80 13.44
N LYS A 143 26.85 7.38 12.32
CA LYS A 143 26.49 8.72 11.82
C LYS A 143 26.52 8.65 10.29
N LEU A 144 25.38 8.84 9.64
CA LEU A 144 25.25 8.88 8.18
C LEU A 144 24.79 10.26 7.72
N ASP A 145 25.69 10.99 7.08
CA ASP A 145 25.39 12.34 6.58
C ASP A 145 24.69 12.30 5.21
N LEU A 146 24.96 11.27 4.40
CA LEU A 146 24.37 11.10 3.08
C LEU A 146 24.02 9.64 2.78
N VAL A 147 22.76 9.41 2.39
CA VAL A 147 22.27 8.14 1.84
C VAL A 147 21.92 8.33 0.37
N ILE A 148 22.38 7.40 -0.48
CA ILE A 148 22.06 7.39 -1.91
C ILE A 148 21.41 6.05 -2.26
N TYR A 149 20.19 6.11 -2.78
CA TYR A 149 19.44 4.99 -3.35
C TYR A 149 19.44 5.11 -4.87
N ASP A 150 20.29 4.33 -5.54
CA ASP A 150 20.28 4.22 -7.01
C ASP A 150 19.37 3.07 -7.46
N GLU A 151 18.73 3.22 -8.62
CA GLU A 151 17.64 2.35 -9.09
C GLU A 151 16.49 2.31 -8.07
N ALA A 152 16.03 3.49 -7.64
CA ALA A 152 14.97 3.62 -6.63
C ALA A 152 13.63 2.99 -7.05
N TYR A 153 13.41 2.69 -8.34
CA TYR A 153 12.24 1.93 -8.82
C TYR A 153 12.08 0.54 -8.19
N ASN A 154 13.10 0.03 -7.51
CA ASN A 154 13.04 -1.25 -6.80
C ASN A 154 13.22 -1.13 -5.27
N LEU A 155 13.05 0.06 -4.71
CA LEU A 155 13.28 0.34 -3.29
C LEU A 155 12.05 -0.05 -2.45
N THR A 156 12.27 -0.66 -1.29
CA THR A 156 11.20 -1.02 -0.34
C THR A 156 11.25 -0.17 0.92
N ASP A 157 10.12 -0.04 1.63
CA ASP A 157 10.05 0.67 2.91
C ASP A 157 10.97 0.08 3.99
N GLY A 158 11.14 -1.25 3.97
CA GLY A 158 12.05 -1.94 4.89
C GLY A 158 13.51 -1.54 4.66
N GLU A 159 13.94 -1.40 3.40
CA GLU A 159 15.30 -0.96 3.05
C GLU A 159 15.53 0.53 3.32
N MET A 160 14.47 1.35 3.17
CA MET A 160 14.51 2.76 3.58
C MET A 160 14.64 2.88 5.11
N SER A 161 13.81 2.16 5.85
CA SER A 161 13.78 2.17 7.33
C SER A 161 15.06 1.63 7.96
N ALA A 162 15.81 0.76 7.26
CA ALA A 162 17.05 0.17 7.76
C ALA A 162 18.18 1.20 7.98
N LEU A 163 18.17 2.32 7.26
CA LEU A 163 19.20 3.37 7.36
C LEU A 163 18.76 4.58 8.20
N GLY A 164 17.46 4.74 8.45
CA GLY A 164 16.89 5.86 9.20
C GLY A 164 17.55 6.12 10.57
N PRO A 165 17.72 5.10 11.46
CA PRO A 165 18.34 5.31 12.76
C PRO A 165 19.78 5.86 12.69
N ALA A 166 20.55 5.49 11.65
CA ALA A 166 21.92 5.96 11.49
C ALA A 166 22.01 7.38 10.89
N GLN A 167 21.00 7.81 10.13
CA GLN A 167 20.87 9.19 9.65
C GLN A 167 20.44 10.16 10.76
N LEU A 168 19.63 9.74 11.73
CA LEU A 168 19.20 10.59 12.85
C LEU A 168 20.36 11.14 13.70
N ALA A 169 21.52 10.49 13.66
CA ALA A 169 22.73 10.94 14.35
C ALA A 169 23.51 12.04 13.58
N ALA A 170 23.12 12.36 12.35
CA ALA A 170 23.73 13.43 11.56
C ALA A 170 23.08 14.79 11.84
N ASP A 171 23.88 15.85 11.78
CA ASP A 171 23.42 17.21 12.10
C ASP A 171 22.51 17.80 10.99
N ASP A 172 22.78 17.42 9.74
CA ASP A 172 22.10 17.88 8.53
C ASP A 172 22.08 16.75 7.47
N PRO A 173 21.32 15.66 7.71
CA PRO A 173 21.31 14.48 6.84
C PRO A 173 20.68 14.79 5.48
N GLN A 174 21.16 14.11 4.44
CA GLN A 174 20.59 14.15 3.10
C GLN A 174 20.30 12.75 2.56
N THR A 175 19.20 12.61 1.82
CA THR A 175 18.86 11.38 1.07
C THR A 175 18.68 11.70 -0.41
N ILE A 176 19.33 10.92 -1.28
CA ILE A 176 19.24 11.09 -2.73
C ILE A 176 18.72 9.79 -3.35
N TYR A 177 17.61 9.91 -4.08
CA TYR A 177 16.99 8.87 -4.87
C TYR A 177 17.28 9.14 -6.36
N THR A 178 17.94 8.20 -7.03
CA THR A 178 18.14 8.25 -8.48
C THR A 178 17.52 7.06 -9.15
N SER A 179 16.82 7.30 -10.27
CA SER A 179 16.13 6.21 -10.95
C SER A 179 15.88 6.52 -12.43
N SER A 180 15.51 5.48 -13.17
CA SER A 180 14.60 5.61 -14.32
C SER A 180 13.15 5.54 -13.86
N ALA A 181 12.21 5.81 -14.76
CA ALA A 181 10.79 5.66 -14.47
C ALA A 181 10.43 4.20 -14.17
N VAL A 182 9.28 3.99 -13.50
CA VAL A 182 8.82 2.63 -13.14
C VAL A 182 8.19 1.94 -14.35
N ASN A 183 8.29 0.61 -14.39
CA ASN A 183 7.59 -0.29 -15.29
C ASN A 183 7.03 -1.41 -14.41
N GLN A 184 5.72 -1.46 -14.18
CA GLN A 184 5.14 -2.41 -13.22
C GLN A 184 5.36 -3.88 -13.62
N ASP A 185 5.57 -4.16 -14.91
CA ASP A 185 5.83 -5.52 -15.39
C ASP A 185 7.25 -6.01 -15.03
N GLU A 186 8.18 -5.08 -14.82
CA GLU A 186 9.61 -5.36 -14.55
C GLU A 186 10.03 -5.02 -13.11
N HIS A 187 9.32 -4.10 -12.46
CA HIS A 187 9.68 -3.50 -11.19
C HIS A 187 8.56 -3.69 -10.16
N SER A 188 8.67 -4.73 -9.34
CA SER A 188 7.65 -5.08 -8.33
C SER A 188 7.59 -4.14 -7.13
N ASN A 189 8.61 -3.31 -6.90
CA ASN A 189 8.76 -2.48 -5.70
C ASN A 189 8.72 -0.98 -6.05
N GLY A 190 7.95 -0.59 -7.07
CA GLY A 190 7.92 0.79 -7.57
C GLY A 190 7.21 1.81 -6.67
N LEU A 191 6.47 1.36 -5.64
CA LEU A 191 5.60 2.20 -4.81
C LEU A 191 6.35 3.33 -4.10
N VAL A 192 7.51 3.05 -3.48
CA VAL A 192 8.30 4.08 -2.78
C VAL A 192 8.70 5.22 -3.73
N LEU A 193 9.10 4.88 -4.96
CA LEU A 193 9.46 5.89 -5.96
C LEU A 193 8.22 6.62 -6.50
N ALA A 194 7.07 5.95 -6.63
CA ALA A 194 5.82 6.57 -7.04
C ALA A 194 5.33 7.61 -6.01
N ALA A 195 5.35 7.27 -4.72
CA ALA A 195 5.00 8.20 -3.64
C ALA A 195 5.96 9.40 -3.60
N LEU A 196 7.26 9.17 -3.80
CA LEU A 196 8.25 10.25 -3.87
C LEU A 196 8.04 11.15 -5.10
N ARG A 197 7.66 10.56 -6.24
CA ARG A 197 7.29 11.29 -7.45
C ARG A 197 6.07 12.18 -7.21
N GLU A 198 5.04 11.67 -6.55
CA GLU A 198 3.84 12.44 -6.21
C GLU A 198 4.15 13.64 -5.32
N ARG A 199 4.90 13.43 -4.22
CA ARG A 199 5.40 14.51 -3.35
C ARG A 199 6.17 15.58 -4.13
N GLY A 200 7.01 15.12 -5.06
CA GLY A 200 7.80 15.99 -5.93
C GLY A 200 6.95 16.82 -6.88
N LEU A 201 5.94 16.21 -7.51
CA LEU A 201 4.98 16.89 -8.39
C LEU A 201 4.07 17.85 -7.61
N ALA A 202 3.75 17.54 -6.36
CA ALA A 202 3.01 18.43 -5.46
C ALA A 202 3.84 19.64 -4.98
N GLY A 203 5.14 19.66 -5.26
CA GLY A 203 6.03 20.77 -4.93
C GLY A 203 6.39 20.81 -3.44
N GLU A 204 6.63 19.66 -2.82
CA GLU A 204 7.10 19.61 -1.43
C GLU A 204 8.42 20.37 -1.26
N ARG A 205 8.44 21.29 -0.28
CA ARG A 205 9.50 22.29 -0.11
C ARG A 205 10.89 21.68 0.14
N GLU A 206 10.98 20.61 0.92
CA GLU A 206 12.25 20.00 1.33
C GLU A 206 12.74 18.92 0.34
N LEU A 207 12.00 18.70 -0.76
CA LEU A 207 12.31 17.72 -1.78
C LEU A 207 12.74 18.40 -3.08
N TYR A 208 13.99 18.19 -3.49
CA TYR A 208 14.38 18.48 -4.86
C TYR A 208 13.83 17.40 -5.79
N PHE A 209 12.87 17.73 -6.63
CA PHE A 209 12.34 16.81 -7.64
C PHE A 209 12.72 17.26 -9.06
N ALA A 210 13.27 16.33 -9.85
CA ALA A 210 13.51 16.51 -11.27
C ALA A 210 13.18 15.24 -12.04
N GLU A 211 12.21 15.33 -12.93
CA GLU A 211 11.80 14.26 -13.82
C GLU A 211 12.01 14.68 -15.28
N TYR A 212 12.70 13.83 -16.03
CA TYR A 212 12.90 13.98 -17.48
C TYR A 212 12.01 12.97 -18.19
N MET A 213 10.94 13.46 -18.80
CA MET A 213 9.90 12.66 -19.43
C MET A 213 9.34 13.40 -20.64
N ALA A 214 9.17 12.72 -21.77
CA ALA A 214 8.44 13.27 -22.91
C ALA A 214 6.92 13.15 -22.71
N PRO A 215 6.13 14.21 -22.93
CA PRO A 215 4.67 14.18 -22.89
C PRO A 215 4.09 13.08 -23.78
N GLU A 216 2.97 12.47 -23.40
CA GLU A 216 2.37 11.34 -24.11
C GLU A 216 1.96 11.69 -25.55
N GLU A 217 1.63 12.95 -25.80
CA GLU A 217 1.17 13.47 -27.09
C GLU A 217 2.29 13.52 -28.14
N MET A 218 3.56 13.51 -27.72
CA MET A 218 4.68 13.48 -28.64
C MET A 218 4.87 12.07 -29.23
N ASP A 219 5.02 11.92 -30.55
CA ASP A 219 5.19 10.60 -31.16
C ASP A 219 6.50 9.95 -30.69
N ARG A 220 6.43 8.69 -30.23
CA ARG A 220 7.62 7.92 -29.84
C ARG A 220 8.63 7.75 -30.97
N ALA A 221 8.20 7.83 -32.23
CA ALA A 221 9.05 7.67 -33.40
C ALA A 221 9.87 8.92 -33.74
N ASP A 222 9.44 10.07 -33.22
CA ASP A 222 10.02 11.36 -33.58
C ASP A 222 11.31 11.64 -32.81
N GLU A 223 12.33 12.11 -33.54
CA GLU A 223 13.62 12.45 -32.97
C GLU A 223 13.53 13.59 -31.95
N ALA A 224 12.59 14.51 -32.14
CA ALA A 224 12.30 15.60 -31.22
C ALA A 224 11.81 15.08 -29.85
N THR A 225 11.04 14.00 -29.82
CA THR A 225 10.57 13.34 -28.59
C THR A 225 11.75 12.76 -27.80
N TRP A 226 12.72 12.18 -28.49
CA TRP A 226 13.92 11.65 -27.85
C TRP A 226 14.79 12.77 -27.28
N GLN A 227 14.93 13.87 -28.01
CA GLN A 227 15.66 15.06 -27.56
C GLN A 227 15.01 15.67 -26.30
N TYR A 228 13.68 15.72 -26.27
CA TYR A 228 12.93 16.25 -25.12
C TYR A 228 13.17 15.43 -23.85
N ALA A 229 13.04 14.10 -23.94
CA ALA A 229 13.17 13.23 -22.78
C ALA A 229 14.61 13.05 -22.27
N ASN A 230 15.62 13.30 -23.10
CA ASN A 230 17.00 12.92 -22.81
C ASN A 230 17.92 14.14 -22.72
N PRO A 231 18.27 14.61 -21.51
CA PRO A 231 19.08 15.82 -21.35
C PRO A 231 20.54 15.66 -21.84
N SER A 232 20.97 14.43 -22.11
CA SER A 232 22.29 14.12 -22.67
C SER A 232 22.25 13.73 -24.16
N TYR A 233 21.13 14.01 -24.83
CA TYR A 233 20.98 13.76 -26.26
C TYR A 233 22.06 14.48 -27.07
N GLY A 234 22.62 13.80 -28.07
CA GLY A 234 23.68 14.34 -28.92
C GLY A 234 25.10 14.22 -28.34
N VAL A 235 25.23 13.92 -27.05
CA VAL A 235 26.53 13.68 -26.39
C VAL A 235 26.72 12.18 -26.11
N ILE A 236 25.79 11.56 -25.38
CA ILE A 236 25.86 10.13 -25.03
C ILE A 236 25.01 9.32 -26.03
N GLN A 237 23.78 9.77 -26.22
CA GLN A 237 22.81 9.14 -27.11
C GLN A 237 22.86 9.78 -28.49
N THR A 238 22.68 8.97 -29.53
CA THR A 238 22.63 9.44 -30.92
C THR A 238 21.36 8.92 -31.59
N PRO A 239 20.84 9.62 -32.61
CA PRO A 239 19.65 9.17 -33.33
C PRO A 239 19.75 7.73 -33.85
N SER A 240 20.94 7.35 -34.34
CA SER A 240 21.21 6.01 -34.84
C SER A 240 21.08 4.91 -33.78
N LYS A 241 21.54 5.17 -32.54
CA LYS A 241 21.44 4.25 -31.41
C LYS A 241 19.99 4.07 -30.97
N ILE A 242 19.24 5.18 -30.86
CA ILE A 242 17.83 5.13 -30.44
C ILE A 242 16.96 4.44 -31.50
N ARG A 243 17.15 4.75 -32.80
CA ARG A 243 16.47 4.01 -33.88
C ARG A 243 16.77 2.51 -33.85
N LYS A 244 18.00 2.12 -33.51
CA LYS A 244 18.36 0.70 -33.37
C LYS A 244 17.58 0.05 -32.21
N LEU A 245 17.50 0.70 -31.06
CA LEU A 245 16.71 0.23 -29.92
C LEU A 245 15.23 0.12 -30.28
N MET A 246 14.66 1.15 -30.90
CA MET A 246 13.26 1.17 -31.31
C MET A 246 12.88 -0.01 -32.21
N ARG A 247 13.74 -0.41 -33.16
CA ARG A 247 13.52 -1.61 -33.98
C ARG A 247 13.49 -2.91 -33.18
N GLY A 248 14.23 -2.98 -32.07
CA GLY A 248 14.22 -4.14 -31.16
C GLY A 248 12.99 -4.19 -30.25
N PHE A 249 12.32 -3.06 -30.04
CA PHE A 249 11.16 -2.89 -29.18
C PHE A 249 9.83 -2.95 -29.95
N ALA A 250 9.69 -3.92 -30.86
CA ALA A 250 8.54 -4.01 -31.76
C ALA A 250 7.27 -4.60 -31.11
N THR A 251 7.40 -5.36 -30.02
CA THR A 251 6.27 -5.96 -29.29
C THR A 251 5.56 -4.94 -28.39
N GLN A 252 4.39 -5.26 -27.86
CA GLN A 252 3.68 -4.38 -26.91
C GLN A 252 4.53 -4.13 -25.65
N ALA A 253 5.04 -5.19 -25.03
CA ALA A 253 5.96 -5.09 -23.90
C ALA A 253 7.22 -4.29 -24.27
N GLY A 254 7.78 -4.54 -25.47
CA GLY A 254 8.94 -3.80 -25.94
C GLY A 254 8.67 -2.29 -26.09
N ARG A 255 7.52 -1.91 -26.63
CA ARG A 255 7.12 -0.50 -26.73
C ARG A 255 6.98 0.16 -25.36
N LYS A 256 6.39 -0.54 -24.39
CA LYS A 256 6.32 -0.09 -22.99
C LYS A 256 7.72 0.11 -22.40
N SER A 257 8.62 -0.87 -22.56
CA SER A 257 10.02 -0.72 -22.14
C SER A 257 10.70 0.45 -22.85
N PHE A 258 10.46 0.70 -24.14
CA PHE A 258 11.01 1.88 -24.83
C PHE A 258 10.50 3.20 -24.25
N ASP A 259 9.19 3.28 -23.99
CA ASP A 259 8.55 4.45 -23.41
C ASP A 259 9.14 4.76 -22.02
N VAL A 260 9.34 3.75 -21.17
CA VAL A 260 9.96 3.90 -19.84
C VAL A 260 11.45 4.24 -19.94
N GLU A 261 12.21 3.46 -20.71
CA GLU A 261 13.68 3.47 -20.70
C GLU A 261 14.31 4.61 -21.49
N ILE A 262 13.61 5.10 -22.52
CA ILE A 262 14.11 6.13 -23.44
C ILE A 262 13.28 7.41 -23.36
N LEU A 263 11.96 7.32 -23.19
CA LEU A 263 11.10 8.51 -23.14
C LEU A 263 10.79 8.97 -21.72
N GLY A 264 11.15 8.17 -20.70
CA GLY A 264 10.85 8.48 -19.29
C GLY A 264 9.37 8.35 -18.96
N ARG A 265 8.56 7.79 -19.87
CA ARG A 265 7.12 7.58 -19.67
C ARG A 265 6.92 6.35 -18.80
N GLY A 266 6.87 6.59 -17.49
CA GLY A 266 6.68 5.54 -16.50
C GLY A 266 5.28 4.93 -16.56
N ASP A 267 5.21 3.63 -16.31
CA ASP A 267 4.02 2.97 -15.82
C ASP A 267 4.13 2.92 -14.30
N TRP A 268 3.58 3.94 -13.66
CA TRP A 268 3.73 4.18 -12.23
C TRP A 268 2.69 3.35 -11.48
N PRO A 269 3.11 2.50 -10.52
CA PRO A 269 2.16 1.92 -9.59
C PRO A 269 1.55 3.11 -8.85
N ILE A 270 0.25 3.25 -9.00
CA ILE A 270 -0.51 4.10 -8.12
C ILE A 270 -0.44 3.35 -6.81
N GLU A 271 0.27 3.91 -5.81
CA GLU A 271 -0.08 3.53 -4.46
C GLU A 271 -1.57 3.81 -4.41
N GLU A 272 -2.39 2.80 -4.16
CA GLU A 272 -3.70 3.04 -3.60
C GLU A 272 -3.43 3.70 -2.23
N LEU A 273 -2.96 4.95 -2.24
CA LEU A 273 -3.02 5.92 -1.18
C LEU A 273 -4.50 6.13 -0.99
N LEU A 274 -5.15 5.16 -0.35
CA LEU A 274 -6.52 5.29 0.08
C LEU A 274 -7.43 5.78 -1.07
N GLU A 275 -7.23 5.33 -2.32
CA GLU A 275 -8.20 5.57 -3.40
C GLU A 275 -9.45 4.70 -3.25
N ASP A 276 -9.46 3.81 -2.25
CA ASP A 276 -10.69 3.30 -1.62
C ASP A 276 -11.13 4.22 -0.46
N THR A 277 -11.01 5.54 -0.63
CA THR A 277 -11.73 6.55 0.19
C THR A 277 -13.21 6.58 -0.13
N LYS A 278 -13.69 5.71 -1.03
CA LYS A 278 -15.05 5.23 -0.94
C LYS A 278 -15.05 4.08 0.06
N PRO A 279 -15.58 4.29 1.28
CA PRO A 279 -15.96 3.17 2.12
C PRO A 279 -16.70 2.14 1.26
N VAL A 280 -16.44 0.85 1.51
CA VAL A 280 -17.08 -0.26 0.79
C VAL A 280 -18.62 -0.12 0.81
N VAL A 281 -19.14 0.59 1.81
CA VAL A 281 -20.53 0.96 1.99
C VAL A 281 -20.75 2.44 1.67
N ASP A 282 -21.81 2.80 0.95
CA ASP A 282 -22.22 4.20 0.81
C ASP A 282 -22.61 4.79 2.18
N MET A 283 -21.74 5.62 2.75
CA MET A 283 -21.96 6.23 4.07
C MET A 283 -23.17 7.17 4.11
N ALA A 284 -23.53 7.79 2.98
CA ALA A 284 -24.72 8.63 2.90
C ALA A 284 -26.00 7.78 2.88
N GLY A 285 -25.93 6.58 2.29
CA GLY A 285 -26.96 5.54 2.35
C GLY A 285 -27.09 5.00 3.77
N TRP A 286 -25.97 4.54 4.37
CA TRP A 286 -25.90 4.02 5.74
C TRP A 286 -26.50 4.96 6.76
N SER A 287 -26.13 6.25 6.75
CA SER A 287 -26.64 7.25 7.70
C SER A 287 -28.17 7.40 7.68
N LYS A 288 -28.84 7.09 6.54
CA LYS A 288 -30.31 7.10 6.43
C LYS A 288 -30.98 5.86 7.01
N LEU A 289 -30.21 4.82 7.34
CA LEU A 289 -30.71 3.58 7.94
C LEU A 289 -30.75 3.61 9.47
N HIS A 290 -30.37 4.74 10.07
CA HIS A 290 -30.49 4.96 11.50
C HIS A 290 -31.94 4.90 12.00
N ASP A 291 -32.18 4.17 13.09
CA ASP A 291 -33.47 4.08 13.78
C ASP A 291 -33.24 4.04 15.30
N THR A 292 -33.59 5.11 16.02
CA THR A 292 -33.47 5.17 17.49
C THR A 292 -34.56 4.41 18.24
N ALA A 293 -35.62 3.97 17.56
CA ALA A 293 -36.78 3.33 18.19
C ALA A 293 -37.26 2.11 17.38
N PRO A 294 -36.38 1.11 17.12
CA PRO A 294 -36.71 -0.04 16.31
C PRO A 294 -37.82 -0.87 16.96
N ALA A 295 -38.81 -1.27 16.14
CA ALA A 295 -39.86 -2.20 16.55
C ALA A 295 -39.39 -3.64 16.37
N PHE A 296 -38.84 -4.23 17.43
CA PHE A 296 -38.42 -5.63 17.43
C PHE A 296 -39.61 -6.58 17.31
N THR A 297 -39.47 -7.61 16.47
CA THR A 297 -40.56 -8.55 16.14
C THR A 297 -40.23 -10.01 16.40
N GLY A 298 -39.04 -10.33 16.89
CA GLY A 298 -38.64 -11.71 17.06
C GLY A 298 -37.22 -11.87 17.57
N SER A 299 -36.56 -12.89 17.03
CA SER A 299 -35.28 -13.41 17.49
C SER A 299 -34.12 -12.40 17.44
N THR A 300 -33.11 -12.66 18.27
CA THR A 300 -31.83 -11.99 18.21
C THR A 300 -30.70 -12.99 17.94
N CYS A 301 -29.62 -12.55 17.33
CA CYS A 301 -28.38 -13.31 17.17
C CYS A 301 -27.22 -12.47 17.66
N LEU A 302 -26.29 -13.08 18.38
CA LEU A 302 -25.03 -12.45 18.78
C LEU A 302 -23.90 -12.95 17.89
N ALA A 303 -22.91 -12.11 17.65
CA ALA A 303 -21.64 -12.55 17.10
C ALA A 303 -20.46 -11.78 17.71
N VAL A 304 -19.29 -12.42 17.66
CA VAL A 304 -18.08 -11.91 18.30
C VAL A 304 -16.91 -11.99 17.34
N ASP A 305 -16.15 -10.89 17.25
CA ASP A 305 -14.87 -10.83 16.54
C ASP A 305 -13.84 -10.06 17.38
N MET A 306 -12.57 -10.28 17.08
CA MET A 306 -11.45 -9.63 17.75
C MET A 306 -10.46 -9.13 16.70
N SER A 307 -9.90 -7.96 16.96
CA SER A 307 -8.89 -7.35 16.10
C SER A 307 -7.56 -8.12 16.13
N THR A 308 -6.68 -7.84 15.16
CA THR A 308 -5.52 -8.69 14.82
C THR A 308 -4.17 -8.15 15.32
N GLU A 309 -4.18 -7.15 16.20
CA GLU A 309 -2.97 -6.52 16.75
C GLU A 309 -2.09 -7.54 17.48
N ARG A 310 -0.78 -7.37 17.32
CA ARG A 310 0.21 -8.31 17.87
C ARG A 310 0.29 -8.22 19.38
N GLU A 311 0.27 -7.00 19.93
CA GLU A 311 0.32 -6.74 21.36
C GLU A 311 -1.04 -6.98 22.02
N ARG A 312 -1.03 -7.69 23.15
CA ARG A 312 -2.27 -8.07 23.85
C ARG A 312 -3.04 -6.85 24.39
N SER A 313 -2.33 -5.80 24.80
CA SER A 313 -2.92 -4.56 25.32
C SER A 313 -3.78 -3.82 24.30
N ASP A 314 -3.49 -4.01 23.02
CA ASP A 314 -4.06 -3.22 21.93
C ASP A 314 -5.19 -3.97 21.20
N ARG A 315 -5.43 -5.23 21.58
CA ARG A 315 -6.51 -6.03 21.00
C ARG A 315 -7.87 -5.58 21.51
N THR A 316 -8.75 -5.32 20.56
CA THR A 316 -10.13 -4.93 20.77
C THR A 316 -11.06 -6.07 20.41
N CYS A 317 -11.99 -6.39 21.30
CA CYS A 317 -13.07 -7.33 21.07
C CYS A 317 -14.38 -6.58 20.89
N SER A 318 -15.18 -7.01 19.92
CA SER A 318 -16.54 -6.51 19.73
C SER A 318 -17.56 -7.62 19.79
N ILE A 319 -18.69 -7.35 20.46
CA ILE A 319 -19.87 -8.19 20.47
C ILE A 319 -21.01 -7.35 19.88
N THR A 320 -21.59 -7.82 18.79
CA THR A 320 -22.69 -7.14 18.11
C THR A 320 -23.92 -8.04 18.10
N VAL A 321 -25.08 -7.44 18.31
CA VAL A 321 -26.38 -8.09 18.23
C VAL A 321 -27.09 -7.70 16.95
N ALA A 322 -27.73 -8.66 16.29
CA ALA A 322 -28.73 -8.44 15.25
C ALA A 322 -30.09 -8.86 15.79
N ALA A 323 -31.06 -7.95 15.80
CA ALA A 323 -32.41 -8.21 16.28
C ALA A 323 -33.41 -8.11 15.12
N LYS A 324 -34.35 -9.05 15.03
CA LYS A 324 -35.37 -9.04 13.97
C LYS A 324 -36.31 -7.85 14.09
N THR A 325 -36.57 -7.19 12.97
CA THR A 325 -37.59 -6.14 12.86
C THR A 325 -38.49 -6.39 11.65
N LYS A 326 -39.56 -5.60 11.51
CA LYS A 326 -40.42 -5.63 10.30
C LYS A 326 -39.68 -5.24 9.02
N ARG A 327 -38.59 -4.47 9.13
CA ARG A 327 -37.79 -3.98 7.99
C ARG A 327 -36.64 -4.93 7.61
N GLY A 328 -36.43 -5.97 8.42
CA GLY A 328 -35.29 -6.89 8.29
C GLY A 328 -34.64 -7.06 9.64
N ALA A 329 -33.51 -6.40 9.90
CA ALA A 329 -32.82 -6.46 11.19
C ALA A 329 -32.36 -5.10 11.70
N HIS A 330 -32.13 -5.01 13.01
CA HIS A 330 -31.50 -3.89 13.67
C HIS A 330 -30.19 -4.33 14.32
N LEU A 331 -29.10 -3.60 14.06
CA LEU A 331 -27.77 -3.89 14.56
C LEU A 331 -27.41 -2.95 15.71
N GLN A 332 -26.80 -3.51 16.75
CA GLN A 332 -26.28 -2.74 17.88
C GLN A 332 -25.01 -3.36 18.46
N ILE A 333 -24.03 -2.52 18.80
CA ILE A 333 -22.78 -2.94 19.45
C ILE A 333 -23.02 -3.05 20.96
N GLY A 334 -23.08 -4.29 21.47
CA GLY A 334 -23.26 -4.56 22.90
C GLY A 334 -21.96 -4.37 23.71
N TYR A 335 -20.82 -4.74 23.13
CA TYR A 335 -19.50 -4.58 23.76
C TYR A 335 -18.46 -4.17 22.72
N HIS A 336 -17.59 -3.24 23.07
CA HIS A 336 -16.41 -2.87 22.28
C HIS A 336 -15.32 -2.36 23.23
N GLY A 337 -14.22 -3.09 23.33
CA GLY A 337 -13.15 -2.75 24.27
C GLY A 337 -12.08 -3.83 24.37
N ALA A 338 -11.30 -3.81 25.45
CA ALA A 338 -10.18 -4.72 25.64
C ALA A 338 -10.57 -6.20 25.48
N ALA A 339 -9.79 -6.95 24.70
CA ALA A 339 -10.02 -8.38 24.44
C ALA A 339 -9.62 -9.28 25.63
N ASP A 340 -10.11 -8.96 26.84
CA ASP A 340 -9.94 -9.79 28.03
C ASP A 340 -10.94 -10.96 28.02
N THR A 341 -10.43 -12.18 27.89
CA THR A 341 -11.24 -13.40 27.76
C THR A 341 -12.25 -13.57 28.90
N THR A 342 -11.88 -13.28 30.14
CA THR A 342 -12.79 -13.46 31.29
C THR A 342 -13.94 -12.47 31.24
N THR A 343 -13.65 -11.21 30.93
CA THR A 343 -14.65 -10.14 30.81
C THR A 343 -15.61 -10.42 29.66
N VAL A 344 -15.07 -10.76 28.49
CA VAL A 344 -15.84 -11.03 27.28
C VAL A 344 -16.75 -12.25 27.46
N VAL A 345 -16.26 -13.36 28.04
CA VAL A 345 -17.08 -14.55 28.31
C VAL A 345 -18.22 -14.24 29.27
N LYS A 346 -17.96 -13.49 30.36
CA LYS A 346 -19.01 -13.07 31.30
C LYS A 346 -20.08 -12.22 30.63
N PHE A 347 -19.68 -11.31 29.75
CA PHE A 347 -20.63 -10.48 29.00
C PHE A 347 -21.52 -11.34 28.09
N ILE A 348 -20.92 -12.27 27.33
CA ILE A 348 -21.69 -13.16 26.42
C ILE A 348 -22.66 -14.02 27.21
N VAL A 349 -22.23 -14.63 28.32
CA VAL A 349 -23.12 -15.43 29.19
C VAL A 349 -24.29 -14.59 29.69
N ALA A 350 -24.03 -13.39 30.22
CA ALA A 350 -25.09 -12.50 30.69
C ALA A 350 -26.05 -12.08 29.56
N ALA A 351 -25.53 -11.83 28.35
CA ALA A 351 -26.35 -11.49 27.18
C ALA A 351 -27.21 -12.68 26.73
N VAL A 352 -26.68 -13.91 26.78
CA VAL A 352 -27.42 -15.14 26.48
C VAL A 352 -28.52 -15.36 27.52
N GLU A 353 -28.22 -15.24 28.81
CA GLU A 353 -29.20 -15.39 29.90
C GLU A 353 -30.32 -14.34 29.83
N ALA A 354 -30.01 -13.12 29.42
CA ALA A 354 -30.98 -12.02 29.38
C ALA A 354 -31.84 -12.02 28.11
N GLY A 355 -31.29 -12.43 26.96
CA GLY A 355 -31.90 -12.24 25.65
C GLY A 355 -32.26 -13.51 24.89
N ASP A 356 -31.80 -14.68 25.34
CA ASP A 356 -31.98 -15.99 24.69
C ASP A 356 -31.79 -15.93 23.15
N PRO A 357 -30.62 -15.50 22.66
CA PRO A 357 -30.37 -15.35 21.24
C PRO A 357 -30.40 -16.71 20.55
N VAL A 358 -30.90 -16.76 19.31
CA VAL A 358 -30.97 -18.00 18.53
C VAL A 358 -29.61 -18.61 18.22
N ALA A 359 -28.54 -17.80 18.27
CA ALA A 359 -27.17 -18.25 18.14
C ALA A 359 -26.17 -17.23 18.72
N VAL A 360 -25.01 -17.74 19.11
CA VAL A 360 -23.77 -16.96 19.33
C VAL A 360 -22.76 -17.40 18.28
N VAL A 361 -22.48 -16.54 17.30
CA VAL A 361 -21.66 -16.88 16.13
C VAL A 361 -20.20 -16.47 16.32
N ILE A 362 -19.27 -17.38 16.00
CA ILE A 362 -17.83 -17.12 16.01
C ILE A 362 -17.18 -17.66 14.73
N ASP A 363 -16.35 -16.84 14.07
CA ASP A 363 -15.42 -17.33 13.03
C ASP A 363 -14.21 -17.99 13.70
N PRO A 364 -14.02 -19.32 13.60
CA PRO A 364 -12.90 -20.01 14.23
C PRO A 364 -11.53 -19.65 13.62
N LYS A 365 -11.50 -18.96 12.47
CA LYS A 365 -10.28 -18.40 11.88
C LYS A 365 -9.97 -16.97 12.35
N SER A 366 -10.85 -16.35 13.11
CA SER A 366 -10.62 -15.04 13.73
C SER A 366 -9.76 -15.17 15.01
N ALA A 367 -9.33 -14.03 15.55
CA ALA A 367 -8.70 -13.99 16.87
C ALA A 367 -9.69 -14.36 18.00
N ALA A 368 -11.01 -14.28 17.77
CA ALA A 368 -12.04 -14.66 18.73
C ALA A 368 -12.13 -16.17 18.98
N GLN A 369 -11.43 -17.01 18.21
CA GLN A 369 -11.37 -18.46 18.43
C GLN A 369 -10.94 -18.85 19.86
N VAL A 370 -10.19 -17.97 20.53
CA VAL A 370 -9.74 -18.15 21.92
C VAL A 370 -10.91 -18.21 22.93
N LEU A 371 -12.08 -17.67 22.55
CA LEU A 371 -13.29 -17.66 23.38
C LEU A 371 -14.08 -18.97 23.32
N ILE A 372 -13.89 -19.80 22.29
CA ILE A 372 -14.72 -20.99 22.03
C ILE A 372 -14.72 -21.93 23.26
N LYS A 373 -13.56 -22.42 23.68
CA LYS A 373 -13.47 -23.33 24.84
C LYS A 373 -13.96 -22.70 26.16
N PRO A 374 -13.60 -21.43 26.48
CA PRO A 374 -14.18 -20.75 27.63
C PRO A 374 -15.71 -20.65 27.64
N LEU A 375 -16.34 -20.37 26.49
CA LEU A 375 -17.79 -20.29 26.38
C LEU A 375 -18.45 -21.65 26.60
N GLN A 376 -17.92 -22.71 25.98
CA GLN A 376 -18.43 -24.08 26.15
C GLN A 376 -18.38 -24.52 27.62
N ARG A 377 -17.28 -24.20 28.32
CA ARG A 377 -17.16 -24.46 29.77
C ARG A 377 -18.16 -23.66 30.61
N ALA A 378 -18.60 -22.51 30.12
CA ALA A 378 -19.62 -21.69 30.74
C ALA A 378 -21.05 -22.07 30.32
N GLY A 379 -21.21 -23.14 29.53
CA GLY A 379 -22.51 -23.64 29.09
C GLY A 379 -23.09 -22.96 27.84
N VAL A 380 -22.30 -22.13 27.16
CA VAL A 380 -22.70 -21.50 25.89
C VAL A 380 -21.95 -22.20 24.76
N GLU A 381 -22.68 -22.91 23.89
CA GLU A 381 -22.11 -23.55 22.70
C GLU A 381 -22.21 -22.58 21.50
N PRO A 382 -21.08 -22.00 21.03
CA PRO A 382 -21.12 -21.07 19.91
C PRO A 382 -21.26 -21.80 18.57
N GLU A 383 -22.00 -21.19 17.64
CA GLU A 383 -22.07 -21.62 16.25
C GLU A 383 -20.81 -21.19 15.50
N LEU A 384 -20.12 -22.16 14.88
CA LEU A 384 -18.83 -21.94 14.24
C LEU A 384 -18.99 -21.77 12.73
N MET A 385 -18.52 -20.64 12.22
CA MET A 385 -18.61 -20.34 10.78
C MET A 385 -17.61 -21.16 9.95
N ARG A 386 -18.02 -21.51 8.74
CA ARG A 386 -17.16 -22.03 7.68
C ARG A 386 -16.71 -20.87 6.77
N THR A 387 -15.74 -21.14 5.90
CA THR A 387 -15.27 -20.14 4.92
C THR A 387 -16.43 -19.61 4.05
N GLN A 388 -17.34 -20.49 3.62
CA GLN A 388 -18.50 -20.12 2.81
C GLN A 388 -19.46 -19.20 3.57
N ASP A 389 -19.70 -19.50 4.85
CA ASP A 389 -20.55 -18.70 5.74
C ASP A 389 -19.99 -17.26 5.91
N VAL A 390 -18.66 -17.10 5.96
CA VAL A 390 -18.01 -15.77 6.04
C VAL A 390 -18.19 -14.96 4.76
N ILE A 391 -18.13 -15.63 3.59
CA ILE A 391 -18.38 -14.98 2.29
C ILE A 391 -19.85 -14.53 2.24
N GLU A 392 -20.78 -15.41 2.59
CA GLU A 392 -22.22 -15.11 2.63
C GLU A 392 -22.56 -14.00 3.63
N SER A 393 -21.92 -14.00 4.80
CA SER A 393 -22.06 -12.96 5.81
C SER A 393 -21.64 -11.58 5.28
N THR A 394 -20.49 -11.50 4.61
CA THR A 394 -19.97 -10.25 4.08
C THR A 394 -20.86 -9.71 2.95
N SER A 395 -21.14 -10.53 1.94
CA SER A 395 -21.99 -10.12 0.81
C SER A 395 -23.43 -9.84 1.24
N GLY A 396 -23.96 -10.61 2.20
CA GLY A 396 -25.29 -10.42 2.75
C GLY A 396 -25.43 -9.11 3.52
N PHE A 397 -24.40 -8.72 4.27
CA PHE A 397 -24.38 -7.41 4.93
C PHE A 397 -24.43 -6.25 3.93
N LEU A 398 -23.58 -6.29 2.90
CA LEU A 398 -23.55 -5.24 1.86
C LEU A 398 -24.91 -5.13 1.17
N THR A 399 -25.48 -6.27 0.78
CA THR A 399 -26.81 -6.32 0.14
C THR A 399 -27.89 -5.76 1.06
N ALA A 400 -27.89 -6.13 2.33
CA ALA A 400 -28.88 -5.64 3.29
C ALA A 400 -28.79 -4.13 3.54
N VAL A 401 -27.58 -3.55 3.47
CA VAL A 401 -27.39 -2.09 3.51
C VAL A 401 -27.93 -1.44 2.25
N ASP A 402 -27.55 -1.92 1.07
CA ASP A 402 -27.97 -1.37 -0.22
C ASP A 402 -29.50 -1.43 -0.41
N GLU A 403 -30.13 -2.51 0.04
CA GLU A 403 -31.60 -2.69 -0.02
C GLU A 403 -32.36 -2.03 1.15
N GLY A 404 -31.64 -1.50 2.15
CA GLY A 404 -32.23 -0.91 3.34
C GLY A 404 -32.92 -1.89 4.29
N HIS A 405 -32.58 -3.18 4.20
CA HIS A 405 -33.07 -4.27 5.05
C HIS A 405 -32.36 -4.36 6.42
N VAL A 406 -31.44 -3.45 6.69
CA VAL A 406 -30.81 -3.28 7.99
C VAL A 406 -31.04 -1.86 8.53
N THR A 407 -31.05 -1.74 9.85
CA THR A 407 -31.08 -0.49 10.61
C THR A 407 -30.03 -0.53 11.72
N HIS A 408 -29.64 0.63 12.25
CA HIS A 408 -28.64 0.74 13.32
C HIS A 408 -28.95 1.91 14.26
N ASP A 409 -28.26 1.96 15.39
CA ASP A 409 -28.41 2.97 16.46
C ASP A 409 -27.49 4.21 16.30
N ASN A 410 -26.87 4.37 15.12
CA ASN A 410 -25.92 5.44 14.81
C ASN A 410 -24.75 5.51 15.81
N ASP A 411 -24.31 4.35 16.29
CA ASP A 411 -23.10 4.23 17.07
C ASP A 411 -21.87 4.54 16.21
N ARG A 412 -21.17 5.61 16.59
CA ARG A 412 -19.96 6.11 15.91
C ARG A 412 -18.89 5.03 15.72
N ARG A 413 -18.82 4.03 16.61
CA ARG A 413 -17.85 2.93 16.49
C ARG A 413 -18.10 2.08 15.25
N MET A 414 -19.37 1.90 14.84
CA MET A 414 -19.70 1.20 13.60
C MET A 414 -19.31 2.05 12.39
N ASP A 415 -19.58 3.36 12.43
CA ASP A 415 -19.24 4.28 11.35
C ASP A 415 -17.72 4.31 11.09
N GLU A 416 -16.91 4.39 12.16
CA GLU A 416 -15.44 4.35 12.08
C GLU A 416 -14.91 3.02 11.49
N ALA A 417 -15.59 1.90 11.75
CA ALA A 417 -15.25 0.64 11.09
C ALA A 417 -15.60 0.65 9.61
N LEU A 418 -16.79 1.14 9.25
CA LEU A 418 -17.25 1.19 7.86
C LEU A 418 -16.35 2.10 7.01
N GLU A 419 -15.93 3.25 7.54
CA GLU A 419 -15.01 4.18 6.88
C GLU A 419 -13.65 3.54 6.54
N SER A 420 -13.16 2.68 7.42
CA SER A 420 -11.86 2.02 7.27
C SER A 420 -11.93 0.60 6.69
N ALA A 421 -13.14 0.09 6.42
CA ALA A 421 -13.35 -1.28 5.96
C ALA A 421 -12.87 -1.47 4.53
N ARG A 422 -12.24 -2.62 4.27
CA ARG A 422 -11.85 -3.09 2.94
C ARG A 422 -12.32 -4.51 2.71
N LEU A 423 -12.48 -4.89 1.45
CA LEU A 423 -12.74 -6.27 1.05
C LEU A 423 -11.45 -6.99 0.65
N ARG A 424 -11.45 -8.31 0.79
CA ARG A 424 -10.45 -9.21 0.23
C ARG A 424 -11.15 -10.35 -0.49
N GLU A 425 -10.54 -10.83 -1.55
CA GLU A 425 -11.00 -12.04 -2.23
C GLU A 425 -10.68 -13.31 -1.42
N ILE A 426 -11.55 -14.30 -1.56
CA ILE A 426 -11.39 -15.65 -1.00
C ILE A 426 -11.58 -16.67 -2.12
N GLY A 427 -10.48 -17.38 -2.42
CA GLY A 427 -10.45 -18.40 -3.46
C GLY A 427 -10.60 -17.83 -4.88
N ASP A 428 -10.63 -18.70 -5.87
CA ASP A 428 -10.61 -18.30 -7.30
C ASP A 428 -12.01 -17.97 -7.86
N GLY A 429 -13.07 -18.10 -7.03
CA GLY A 429 -14.48 -17.97 -7.43
C GLY A 429 -15.08 -16.58 -7.23
N GLY A 430 -14.29 -15.56 -6.91
CA GLY A 430 -14.76 -14.18 -6.71
C GLY A 430 -15.53 -13.94 -5.40
N GLY A 431 -15.44 -14.85 -4.42
CA GLY A 431 -16.02 -14.62 -3.09
C GLY A 431 -15.25 -13.54 -2.34
N VAL A 432 -15.94 -12.68 -1.59
CA VAL A 432 -15.32 -11.58 -0.84
C VAL A 432 -15.56 -11.71 0.67
N ALA A 433 -14.63 -11.18 1.46
CA ALA A 433 -14.78 -11.03 2.91
C ALA A 433 -14.13 -9.74 3.40
N TRP A 434 -14.47 -9.31 4.62
CA TRP A 434 -13.78 -8.19 5.26
C TRP A 434 -12.27 -8.44 5.45
N ALA A 435 -11.47 -7.43 5.11
CA ALA A 435 -10.01 -7.50 5.10
C ALA A 435 -9.40 -6.99 6.42
N ARG A 436 -9.36 -7.86 7.44
CA ARG A 436 -8.90 -7.53 8.80
C ARG A 436 -7.45 -6.99 8.93
N LYS A 437 -6.58 -7.22 7.95
CA LYS A 437 -5.16 -6.82 7.99
C LYS A 437 -4.87 -5.48 7.30
N THR A 438 -5.70 -5.14 6.32
CA THR A 438 -5.56 -3.94 5.47
C THR A 438 -6.65 -2.91 5.77
N SER A 439 -7.51 -3.18 6.75
CA SER A 439 -8.49 -2.24 7.32
C SER A 439 -8.00 -1.73 8.68
N GLY A 440 -8.67 -0.72 9.23
CA GLY A 440 -8.52 -0.32 10.63
C GLY A 440 -9.10 -1.35 11.62
N THR A 441 -9.41 -0.94 12.84
CA THR A 441 -10.11 -1.79 13.82
C THR A 441 -11.57 -1.97 13.40
N ILE A 442 -11.85 -3.08 12.71
CA ILE A 442 -13.17 -3.40 12.12
C ILE A 442 -13.91 -4.57 12.79
N CYS A 443 -13.48 -5.03 13.97
CA CYS A 443 -14.07 -6.23 14.60
C CYS A 443 -15.58 -6.06 14.91
N GLN A 444 -16.05 -4.85 15.16
CA GLN A 444 -17.46 -4.50 15.31
C GLN A 444 -18.26 -4.69 14.02
N LEU A 445 -17.70 -4.31 12.88
CA LEU A 445 -18.33 -4.53 11.56
C LEU A 445 -18.38 -6.02 11.24
N VAL A 446 -17.27 -6.74 11.44
CA VAL A 446 -17.21 -8.20 11.20
C VAL A 446 -18.21 -8.93 12.10
N ALA A 447 -18.29 -8.57 13.39
CA ALA A 447 -19.29 -9.09 14.31
C ALA A 447 -20.71 -8.73 13.84
N GLY A 448 -20.98 -7.50 13.42
CA GLY A 448 -22.29 -7.09 12.91
C GLY A 448 -22.75 -7.88 11.69
N SER A 449 -21.87 -8.07 10.69
CA SER A 449 -22.18 -8.91 9.53
C SER A 449 -22.48 -10.36 9.94
N ASN A 450 -21.66 -10.93 10.83
CA ASN A 450 -21.84 -12.31 11.28
C ASN A 450 -23.11 -12.51 12.12
N ALA A 451 -23.49 -11.52 12.94
CA ALA A 451 -24.73 -11.56 13.70
C ALA A 451 -25.95 -11.48 12.76
N LEU A 452 -25.90 -10.62 11.73
CA LEU A 452 -26.94 -10.51 10.72
C LEU A 452 -27.11 -11.84 9.95
N TRP A 453 -25.99 -12.42 9.52
CA TRP A 453 -25.98 -13.73 8.87
C TRP A 453 -26.55 -14.81 9.79
N GLY A 454 -26.07 -14.91 11.03
CA GLY A 454 -26.56 -15.89 12.00
C GLY A 454 -28.06 -15.79 12.26
N LEU A 455 -28.58 -14.57 12.40
CA LEU A 455 -30.03 -14.35 12.52
C LEU A 455 -30.79 -14.93 11.32
N SER A 456 -30.30 -14.69 10.08
CA SER A 456 -30.94 -15.22 8.88
C SER A 456 -30.92 -16.75 8.77
N GLN A 457 -29.92 -17.41 9.34
CA GLN A 457 -29.76 -18.87 9.27
C GLN A 457 -30.55 -19.60 10.35
N PHE A 458 -30.57 -19.05 11.57
CA PHE A 458 -31.06 -19.74 12.76
C PHE A 458 -32.41 -19.22 13.27
N GLU A 459 -32.96 -18.14 12.69
CA GLU A 459 -34.32 -17.72 13.00
C GLU A 459 -35.34 -18.82 12.63
N PRO A 460 -36.27 -19.18 13.53
CA PRO A 460 -37.32 -20.15 13.24
C PRO A 460 -38.17 -19.68 12.05
N LYS A 461 -38.21 -20.45 10.96
CA LYS A 461 -39.09 -20.15 9.83
C LYS A 461 -40.56 -20.26 10.28
N ALA A 462 -41.35 -19.23 10.02
CA ALA A 462 -42.80 -19.31 10.21
C ALA A 462 -43.35 -20.42 9.32
N VAL A 463 -43.97 -21.44 9.92
CA VAL A 463 -44.72 -22.45 9.18
C VAL A 463 -46.05 -21.80 8.79
N PRO A 464 -46.33 -21.54 7.51
CA PRO A 464 -47.65 -21.05 7.12
C PRO A 464 -48.70 -22.07 7.57
N PRO A 465 -49.89 -21.63 8.05
CA PRO A 465 -50.97 -22.56 8.32
C PRO A 465 -51.24 -23.40 7.06
N PRO A 466 -51.53 -24.70 7.18
CA PRO A 466 -51.85 -25.55 6.03
C PRO A 466 -52.92 -24.85 5.19
N ALA A 467 -52.72 -24.78 3.87
CA ALA A 467 -53.72 -24.23 2.98
C ALA A 467 -55.06 -24.94 3.22
N GLU A 468 -56.13 -24.18 3.46
CA GLU A 468 -57.47 -24.76 3.52
C GLU A 468 -57.75 -25.47 2.19
N VAL A 469 -57.96 -26.78 2.26
CA VAL A 469 -58.39 -27.57 1.11
C VAL A 469 -59.85 -27.18 0.83
N GLY A 470 -60.04 -26.22 -0.07
CA GLY A 470 -61.37 -25.90 -0.58
C GLY A 470 -61.90 -27.08 -1.36
N PHE A 471 -62.88 -27.79 -0.82
CA PHE A 471 -63.69 -28.71 -1.61
C PHE A 471 -64.59 -27.87 -2.52
N GLU A 472 -64.52 -28.08 -3.83
CA GLU A 472 -65.49 -27.51 -4.76
C GLU A 472 -66.90 -28.00 -4.39
N PRO A 473 -67.90 -27.11 -4.31
CA PRO A 473 -69.28 -27.54 -4.13
C PRO A 473 -69.72 -28.37 -5.34
N ALA A 474 -70.39 -29.49 -5.08
CA ALA A 474 -70.93 -30.36 -6.10
C ALA A 474 -71.84 -29.56 -7.06
N PRO A 475 -71.71 -29.73 -8.39
CA PRO A 475 -72.55 -29.01 -9.34
C PRO A 475 -74.02 -29.41 -9.15
N ASP A 476 -74.88 -28.40 -9.01
CA ASP A 476 -76.32 -28.56 -8.86
C ASP A 476 -76.93 -29.39 -9.99
N GLY A 477 -77.75 -30.36 -9.60
CA GLY A 477 -78.44 -31.27 -10.51
C GLY A 477 -79.38 -30.53 -11.47
N GLY A 478 -78.96 -30.44 -12.73
CA GLY A 478 -79.81 -30.11 -13.86
C GLY A 478 -80.20 -31.39 -14.62
N SER A 479 -81.44 -31.84 -14.41
CA SER A 479 -82.11 -32.85 -15.23
C SER A 479 -82.09 -32.46 -16.72
N VAL A 480 -81.58 -33.36 -17.58
CA VAL A 480 -81.97 -33.41 -18.99
C VAL A 480 -82.29 -34.86 -19.34
N MET A 481 -83.55 -35.20 -19.13
CA MET A 481 -84.24 -36.27 -19.86
C MET A 481 -84.41 -35.78 -21.31
N GLY A 482 -83.91 -36.52 -22.30
CA GLY A 482 -84.17 -36.21 -23.71
C GLY A 482 -83.26 -36.94 -24.69
N ASP A 483 -83.71 -38.12 -25.09
CA ASP A 483 -83.52 -38.71 -26.43
C ASP A 483 -82.11 -39.04 -26.94
N LEU A 484 -81.76 -40.33 -26.92
CA LEU A 484 -81.89 -41.18 -28.12
C LEU A 484 -81.47 -42.63 -27.84
N MET A 485 -82.44 -43.51 -28.01
CA MET A 485 -82.28 -44.95 -28.18
C MET A 485 -81.60 -45.29 -29.52
N GLU A 486 -80.87 -46.41 -29.51
CA GLU A 486 -80.45 -47.27 -30.64
C GLU A 486 -79.43 -46.65 -31.62
N VAL A 487 -78.33 -47.31 -32.02
CA VAL A 487 -78.24 -48.63 -32.66
C VAL A 487 -76.83 -49.23 -32.46
N SER A 488 -76.78 -50.57 -32.38
CA SER A 488 -75.65 -51.50 -32.48
C SER A 488 -74.53 -51.14 -33.47
N TRP A 489 -73.25 -51.29 -33.10
CA TRP A 489 -72.43 -52.53 -33.16
C TRP A 489 -71.16 -52.33 -32.33
#